data_AF-A0A839TNU6-F1
#
_entry.id   AF-A0A839TNU6-F1
#
_cell.length_a   1.000
_cell.length_b   1.000
_cell.length_c   1.000
_cell.angle_alpha   90.00
_cell.angle_beta   90.00
_cell.angle_gamma   90.00
#
_symmetry.space_group_name_H-M   'P 1'
#
loop_
_entity.id
_entity.type
_entity.pdbx_description
1 polymer ?
#
loop_
_entity_poly.entity_id
_entity_poly.type
_entity_poly.pdbx_seq_one_letter_code
_entity_poly.pdbx_strand_id
1 'polypeptide(L)'
;MDLLKLDKVFLVGGSMGSYVAQGVAITAPERVEKLVLVTPKSNGRTSSMARLFSEHAEELKGMDTQAKVQHVSRFMFHNLSLVEKWMRHVQ
;
A
#
# COMPACT_ATOMS: atom_id res chain seq x y z
N MET A 1 -8.79 -20.69 8.65
CA MET A 1 -9.14 -20.50 10.08
C MET A 1 -9.42 -21.84 10.74
N ASP A 2 -10.17 -22.74 10.08
CA ASP A 2 -10.56 -24.05 10.63
C ASP A 2 -9.37 -24.98 10.93
N LEU A 3 -8.36 -25.03 10.05
CA LEU A 3 -7.14 -25.81 10.30
C LEU A 3 -6.47 -25.41 11.64
N LEU A 4 -6.50 -24.11 11.96
CA LEU A 4 -5.94 -23.56 13.19
C LEU A 4 -6.95 -23.51 14.33
N LYS A 5 -8.18 -24.04 14.13
CA LYS A 5 -9.29 -24.01 15.08
C LYS A 5 -9.58 -22.60 15.62
N LEU A 6 -9.54 -21.61 14.73
CA LEU A 6 -9.85 -20.22 15.06
C LEU A 6 -11.29 -19.90 14.67
N ASP A 7 -12.17 -19.79 15.65
CA ASP A 7 -13.60 -19.54 15.40
C ASP A 7 -13.87 -18.09 15.01
N LYS A 8 -13.26 -17.13 15.70
CA LYS A 8 -13.42 -15.69 15.43
C LYS A 8 -12.10 -14.94 15.68
N VAL A 9 -11.75 -13.99 14.83
CA VAL A 9 -10.45 -13.30 14.90
C VAL A 9 -10.55 -11.79 14.73
N PHE A 10 -9.49 -11.10 15.15
CA PHE A 10 -9.23 -9.71 14.78
C PHE A 10 -8.43 -9.74 13.49
N LEU A 11 -8.98 -9.23 12.41
CA LEU A 11 -8.41 -9.32 11.08
C LEU A 11 -7.77 -7.99 10.69
N VAL A 12 -6.46 -8.02 10.42
CA VAL A 12 -5.70 -6.86 9.95
C VAL A 12 -5.38 -7.03 8.48
N GLY A 13 -5.78 -6.06 7.66
CA GLY A 13 -5.40 -5.98 6.24
C GLY A 13 -4.57 -4.74 6.00
N GLY A 14 -3.37 -4.90 5.42
CA GLY A 14 -2.49 -3.80 5.06
C GLY A 14 -2.28 -3.70 3.55
N SER A 15 -2.35 -2.48 3.00
CA SER A 15 -2.16 -2.24 1.56
C SER A 15 -3.10 -3.12 0.71
N MET A 16 -2.57 -4.01 -0.15
CA MET A 16 -3.37 -4.98 -0.91
C MET A 16 -4.12 -5.98 0.00
N GLY A 17 -3.54 -6.32 1.16
CA GLY A 17 -4.18 -7.20 2.15
C GLY A 17 -5.50 -6.63 2.69
N SER A 18 -5.70 -5.32 2.61
CA SER A 18 -6.96 -4.67 2.96
C SER A 18 -8.13 -5.15 2.10
N TYR A 19 -7.91 -5.47 0.81
CA TYR A 19 -8.97 -6.00 -0.07
C TYR A 19 -9.36 -7.42 0.33
N VAL A 20 -8.36 -8.26 0.63
CA VAL A 20 -8.58 -9.64 1.08
C VAL A 20 -9.33 -9.65 2.42
N ALA A 21 -8.88 -8.82 3.37
CA ALA A 21 -9.48 -8.73 4.69
C ALA A 21 -10.95 -8.27 4.62
N GLN A 22 -11.26 -7.29 3.76
CA GLN A 22 -12.64 -6.87 3.51
C GLN A 22 -13.47 -7.98 2.87
N GLY A 23 -12.92 -8.71 1.88
CA GLY A 23 -13.60 -9.84 1.25
C GLY A 23 -13.97 -10.94 2.25
N VAL A 24 -13.06 -11.26 3.18
CA VAL A 24 -13.34 -12.21 4.28
C VAL A 24 -14.45 -11.69 5.18
N ALA A 25 -14.37 -10.42 5.63
CA ALA A 25 -15.39 -9.83 6.50
C ALA A 25 -16.77 -9.73 5.84
N ILE A 26 -16.84 -9.57 4.51
CA ILE A 26 -18.11 -9.55 3.76
C ILE A 26 -18.68 -10.97 3.63
N THR A 27 -17.83 -11.97 3.35
CA THR A 27 -18.26 -13.33 3.04
C THR A 27 -18.57 -14.15 4.29
N ALA A 28 -17.84 -13.90 5.38
CA ALA A 28 -17.94 -14.63 6.64
C ALA A 28 -17.85 -13.67 7.84
N PRO A 29 -18.77 -12.70 7.97
CA PRO A 29 -18.73 -11.67 9.02
C PRO A 29 -18.70 -12.25 10.43
N GLU A 30 -19.34 -13.40 10.65
CA GLU A 30 -19.35 -14.12 11.92
C GLU A 30 -17.96 -14.56 12.38
N ARG A 31 -17.00 -14.70 11.45
CA ARG A 31 -15.60 -15.08 11.73
C ARG A 31 -14.71 -13.88 12.06
N VAL A 32 -15.20 -12.65 11.94
CA VAL A 32 -14.42 -11.41 12.15
C VAL A 32 -15.00 -10.63 13.33
N GLU A 33 -14.26 -10.57 14.44
CA GLU A 33 -14.62 -9.75 15.62
C GLU A 33 -14.31 -8.28 15.38
N LYS A 34 -13.17 -8.00 14.72
CA LYS A 34 -12.74 -6.64 14.42
C LYS A 34 -11.96 -6.63 13.12
N LEU A 35 -12.26 -5.65 12.25
CA LEU A 35 -11.51 -5.39 11.04
C LEU A 35 -10.66 -4.13 11.23
N VAL A 36 -9.34 -4.26 11.04
CA VAL A 36 -8.42 -3.13 11.05
C VAL A 36 -7.78 -3.02 9.67
N LEU A 37 -7.92 -1.87 9.02
CA LEU A 37 -7.37 -1.61 7.70
C LEU A 37 -6.24 -0.59 7.80
N VAL A 38 -5.07 -0.98 7.32
CA VAL A 38 -3.88 -0.14 7.29
C VAL A 38 -3.61 0.27 5.84
N THR A 39 -3.59 1.58 5.60
CA THR A 39 -3.46 2.19 4.26
C THR A 39 -4.36 1.53 3.20
N PRO A 40 -5.67 1.32 3.47
CA PRO A 40 -6.57 0.79 2.45
C PRO A 40 -6.76 1.81 1.34
N LYS A 41 -7.16 1.32 0.18
CA LYS A 41 -7.80 2.16 -0.84
C LYS A 41 -9.22 1.65 -1.02
N SER A 42 -10.19 2.55 -0.94
CA SER A 42 -11.61 2.28 -1.16
C SER A 42 -11.89 1.77 -2.58
N ASN A 43 -11.07 2.18 -3.54
CA ASN A 43 -11.05 1.65 -4.90
C ASN A 43 -9.63 1.75 -5.48
N GLY A 44 -9.29 0.89 -6.42
CA GLY A 44 -7.99 0.95 -7.09
C GLY A 44 -7.79 -0.23 -8.03
N ARG A 45 -7.55 0.05 -9.30
CA ARG A 45 -7.23 -0.98 -10.31
C ARG A 45 -5.75 -1.36 -10.33
N THR A 46 -4.89 -0.50 -9.80
CA THR A 46 -3.44 -0.66 -9.76
C THR A 46 -2.85 0.02 -8.52
N SER A 47 -1.55 -0.17 -8.25
CA SER A 47 -0.85 0.52 -7.15
C SER A 47 -0.68 2.01 -7.45
N SER A 48 -0.54 2.85 -6.41
CA SER A 48 -0.34 4.30 -6.61
C SER A 48 0.96 4.58 -7.36
N MET A 49 2.02 3.79 -7.12
CA MET A 49 3.28 3.88 -7.83
C MET A 49 3.16 3.48 -9.30
N ALA A 50 2.45 2.39 -9.60
CA ALA A 50 2.26 1.96 -10.98
C ALA A 50 1.45 2.99 -11.79
N ARG A 51 0.41 3.59 -11.19
CA ARG A 51 -0.32 4.70 -11.79
C ARG A 51 0.60 5.88 -12.06
N LEU A 52 1.38 6.31 -11.06
CA LEU A 52 2.30 7.44 -11.19
C LEU A 52 3.36 7.20 -12.28
N PHE A 53 3.93 6.00 -12.37
CA PHE A 53 4.87 5.66 -13.44
C PHE A 53 4.22 5.69 -14.82
N SER A 54 2.98 5.24 -14.94
CA SER A 54 2.23 5.27 -16.19
C SER A 54 1.91 6.71 -16.63
N GLU A 55 1.54 7.59 -15.70
CA GLU A 55 1.22 9.00 -15.98
C GLU A 55 2.44 9.79 -16.46
N HIS A 56 3.65 9.39 -16.04
CA HIS A 56 4.92 10.03 -16.41
C HIS A 56 5.82 9.16 -17.29
N ALA A 57 5.26 8.20 -18.03
CA ALA A 57 6.04 7.17 -18.73
C ALA A 57 7.10 7.73 -19.69
N GLU A 58 6.77 8.82 -20.40
CA GLU A 58 7.71 9.48 -21.32
C GLU A 58 8.89 10.14 -20.58
N GLU A 59 8.64 10.80 -19.46
CA GLU A 59 9.72 11.39 -18.64
C GLU A 59 10.65 10.32 -18.05
N LEU A 60 10.12 9.12 -17.81
CA LEU A 60 10.81 8.01 -17.17
C LEU A 60 11.53 7.09 -18.16
N LYS A 61 11.45 7.38 -19.46
CA LYS A 61 12.00 6.54 -20.52
C LYS A 61 13.53 6.49 -20.42
N GLY A 62 14.09 5.28 -20.48
CA GLY A 62 15.54 5.05 -20.38
C GLY A 62 16.12 5.15 -18.98
N MET A 63 15.35 5.56 -17.97
CA MET A 63 15.77 5.53 -16.57
C MET A 63 15.70 4.11 -16.00
N ASP A 64 16.65 3.77 -15.13
CA ASP A 64 16.54 2.58 -14.29
C ASP A 64 15.50 2.76 -13.17
N THR A 65 15.21 1.69 -12.43
CA THR A 65 14.20 1.70 -11.37
C THR A 65 14.50 2.73 -10.28
N GLN A 66 15.76 2.87 -9.86
CA GLN A 66 16.14 3.80 -8.79
C GLN A 66 15.98 5.24 -9.25
N ALA A 67 16.47 5.56 -10.45
CA ALA A 67 16.32 6.87 -11.08
C ALA A 67 14.84 7.23 -11.27
N LYS A 68 13.99 6.26 -11.67
CA LYS A 68 12.53 6.49 -11.77
C LYS A 68 11.93 6.87 -10.43
N VAL A 69 12.22 6.11 -9.38
CA VAL A 69 11.71 6.38 -8.02
C VAL A 69 12.18 7.75 -7.52
N GLN A 70 13.45 8.09 -7.73
CA GLN A 70 13.99 9.40 -7.38
C GLN A 70 13.28 10.53 -8.15
N HIS A 71 13.12 10.38 -9.46
CA HIS A 71 12.46 11.38 -10.31
C HIS A 71 11.03 11.64 -9.86
N VAL A 72 10.23 10.59 -9.63
CA VAL A 72 8.83 10.76 -9.22
C VAL A 72 8.66 11.15 -7.75
N SER A 73 9.71 11.10 -6.93
CA SER A 73 9.63 11.41 -5.50
C SER A 73 9.15 12.84 -5.23
N ARG A 74 9.43 13.77 -6.16
CA ARG A 74 8.92 15.15 -6.13
C ARG A 74 7.39 15.25 -6.17
N PHE A 75 6.71 14.22 -6.69
CA PHE A 75 5.24 14.15 -6.70
C PHE A 75 4.67 13.50 -5.43
N MET A 76 5.52 12.84 -4.64
CA MET A 76 5.14 12.17 -3.40
C MET A 76 5.37 13.05 -2.17
N PHE A 77 6.39 13.90 -2.21
CA PHE A 77 6.84 14.69 -1.07
C PHE A 77 6.90 16.17 -1.38
N HIS A 78 6.40 16.99 -0.46
CA HIS A 78 6.46 18.45 -0.58
C HIS A 78 7.89 19.00 -0.39
N ASN A 79 8.71 18.36 0.47
CA ASN A 79 10.07 18.80 0.76
C ASN A 79 11.03 17.60 0.83
N LEU A 80 11.66 17.30 -0.30
CA LEU A 80 12.59 16.17 -0.42
C LEU A 80 13.80 16.31 0.51
N SER A 81 14.35 17.50 0.68
CA SER A 81 15.50 17.72 1.57
C SER A 81 15.19 17.40 3.04
N LEU A 82 13.97 17.69 3.50
CA LEU A 82 13.52 17.30 4.83
C LEU A 82 13.29 15.79 4.93
N VAL A 83 12.72 15.16 3.91
CA VAL A 83 12.52 13.70 3.86
C VAL A 83 13.86 12.97 3.90
N GLU A 84 14.86 13.43 3.13
CA GLU A 84 16.21 12.87 3.15
C GLU A 84 16.88 13.03 4.51
N LYS A 85 16.74 14.21 5.15
CA LYS A 85 17.24 14.42 6.51
C LYS A 85 16.59 13.43 7.46
N TRP A 86 15.27 13.27 7.41
CA TRP A 86 14.54 12.34 8.27
C TRP A 86 14.98 10.89 8.03
N MET A 87 15.04 10.43 6.78
CA MET A 87 15.43 9.06 6.41
C MET A 87 16.79 8.64 6.99
N ARG A 88 17.76 9.56 7.06
CA ARG A 88 19.08 9.31 7.67
C ARG A 88 19.04 9.10 9.19
N HIS A 89 17.97 9.48 9.87
CA HIS A 89 17.81 9.33 11.32
C HIS A 89 16.97 8.10 11.73
N VAL A 90 16.14 7.56 10.82
CA VAL A 90 15.26 6.39 11.10
C VAL A 90 15.75 5.09 10.48
N GLN A 91 16.78 5.12 9.64
CA GLN A 91 17.54 3.93 9.23
C GLN A 91 18.69 3.68 10.20
#